data_AF-A0A851BH45-F1
#
_entry.id   AF-A0A851BH45-F1
#
_cell.length_a   1.000
_cell.length_b   1.000
_cell.length_c   1.000
_cell.angle_alpha   90.00
_cell.angle_beta   90.00
_cell.angle_gamma   90.00
#
_symmetry.space_group_name_H-M   'P 1'
#
loop_
_entity.id
_entity.type
_entity.pdbx_description
1 polymer ?
#
loop_
_entity_poly.entity_id
_entity_poly.type
_entity_poly.pdbx_seq_one_letter_code
_entity_poly.pdbx_strand_id
1 'polypeptide(L)'
;ITSIMNRVRNLKNKFRNEENITEEFNYTKISADTTDNSGTVNQIMMTTNNPEDWLCFLLKLEKKGIPQMDVSLLNRLIGRYSQAVTALPAEKYSQDESYARILVRFAELKALQDPEEARDQFHLARLNCKKFAFVHVAFAQFELSQ
;
A
#
# COMPACT_ATOMS: atom_id res chain seq x y z
N ILE A 1 45.11 -4.86 -25.15
CA ILE A 1 43.84 -5.62 -25.31
C ILE A 1 43.60 -6.61 -24.14
N THR A 2 44.63 -7.26 -23.58
CA THR A 2 44.52 -8.24 -22.47
C THR A 2 43.88 -7.72 -21.17
N SER A 3 44.10 -6.45 -20.83
CA SER A 3 43.57 -5.83 -19.59
C SER A 3 42.04 -5.67 -19.61
N ILE A 4 41.46 -5.38 -20.77
CA ILE A 4 40.01 -5.20 -20.94
C ILE A 4 39.29 -6.54 -20.81
N MET A 5 39.84 -7.61 -21.39
CA MET A 5 39.24 -8.95 -21.27
C MET A 5 39.24 -9.47 -19.83
N ASN A 6 40.26 -9.14 -19.02
CA ASN A 6 40.27 -9.49 -17.60
C ASN A 6 39.20 -8.72 -16.81
N ARG A 7 38.97 -7.44 -17.13
CA ARG A 7 37.88 -6.64 -16.53
C ARG A 7 36.50 -7.18 -16.89
N VAL A 8 36.27 -7.54 -18.16
CA VAL A 8 35.00 -8.14 -18.61
C VAL A 8 34.76 -9.49 -17.92
N ARG A 9 35.80 -10.31 -17.76
CA ARG A 9 35.69 -11.60 -17.04
C ARG A 9 35.35 -11.42 -15.57
N ASN A 10 35.95 -10.43 -14.90
CA ASN A 10 35.64 -10.12 -13.49
C ASN A 10 34.21 -9.59 -13.31
N LEU A 11 33.73 -8.72 -14.21
CA LEU A 11 32.33 -8.26 -14.20
C LEU A 11 31.37 -9.43 -14.40
N LYS A 12 31.64 -10.31 -15.38
CA LYS A 12 30.82 -11.50 -15.64
C LYS A 12 30.78 -12.47 -14.45
N ASN A 13 31.88 -12.61 -13.71
CA ASN A 13 31.91 -13.41 -12.48
C ASN A 13 31.12 -12.76 -11.34
N LYS A 14 31.11 -11.42 -11.25
CA LYS A 14 30.35 -10.69 -10.24
C LYS A 14 28.83 -10.82 -10.46
N PHE A 15 28.37 -10.64 -11.70
CA PHE A 15 26.95 -10.86 -12.06
C PHE A 15 26.52 -12.32 -11.82
N ARG A 16 27.36 -13.30 -12.19
CA ARG A 16 27.04 -14.72 -11.99
C ARG A 16 27.00 -15.16 -10.51
N ASN A 17 27.70 -14.44 -9.64
CA ASN A 17 27.66 -14.69 -8.20
C ASN A 17 26.48 -13.97 -7.52
N GLU A 18 26.04 -12.82 -8.05
CA GLU A 18 24.80 -12.14 -7.59
C GLU A 18 23.53 -12.91 -8.03
N GLU A 19 23.57 -13.66 -9.13
CA GLU A 19 22.49 -14.59 -9.54
C GLU A 19 22.45 -15.89 -8.70
N ASN A 20 23.45 -16.16 -7.86
CA ASN A 20 23.53 -17.36 -7.00
C ASN A 20 23.32 -17.07 -5.51
N ILE A 21 22.98 -15.83 -5.13
CA ILE A 21 22.43 -15.51 -3.81
C ILE A 21 20.93 -15.24 -3.99
N THR A 22 20.25 -16.21 -4.59
CA THR A 22 18.82 -16.37 -4.33
C THR A 22 18.77 -17.19 -3.05
N GLU A 23 18.98 -16.51 -1.91
CA GLU A 23 18.57 -17.04 -0.61
C GLU A 23 17.06 -17.23 -0.67
N GLU A 24 16.70 -18.45 -1.05
CA GLU A 24 15.52 -19.23 -0.69
C GLU A 24 14.41 -18.47 0.05
N PHE A 25 13.84 -17.44 -0.57
CA PHE A 25 12.43 -17.15 -0.36
C PHE A 25 11.68 -18.26 -1.06
N ASN A 26 11.37 -19.30 -0.29
CA ASN A 26 10.31 -20.26 -0.60
C ASN A 26 9.02 -19.47 -0.81
N TYR A 27 8.86 -18.93 -2.01
CA TYR A 27 7.56 -18.56 -2.57
C TYR A 27 6.85 -19.89 -2.79
N THR A 28 6.27 -20.39 -1.70
CA THR A 28 5.21 -21.38 -1.79
C THR A 28 4.24 -20.85 -2.82
N LYS A 29 4.16 -21.58 -3.92
CA LYS A 29 3.31 -21.36 -5.08
C LYS A 29 1.88 -21.13 -4.60
N ILE A 30 1.52 -19.87 -4.32
CA ILE A 30 0.13 -19.49 -4.05
C ILE A 30 -0.55 -19.51 -5.41
N SER A 31 -1.44 -20.50 -5.55
CA SER A 31 -2.31 -20.72 -6.68
C SER A 31 -2.87 -19.42 -7.25
N ALA A 32 -2.56 -19.14 -8.52
CA ALA A 32 -3.23 -18.13 -9.31
C ALA A 32 -4.61 -18.66 -9.69
N ASP A 33 -5.60 -18.47 -8.82
CA ASP A 33 -7.03 -18.21 -9.13
C ASP A 33 -7.89 -18.49 -7.88
N THR A 34 -8.05 -17.49 -7.02
CA THR A 34 -9.29 -17.21 -6.26
C THR A 34 -9.24 -15.77 -5.74
N THR A 35 -10.38 -15.10 -5.78
CA THR A 35 -10.57 -13.65 -5.60
C THR A 35 -10.42 -13.17 -4.14
N ASP A 36 -9.78 -13.92 -3.25
CA ASP A 36 -9.63 -13.55 -1.85
C ASP A 36 -8.16 -13.19 -1.53
N ASN A 37 -7.89 -11.90 -1.42
CA ASN A 37 -6.57 -11.35 -1.07
C ASN A 37 -6.15 -11.67 0.39
N SER A 38 -6.77 -12.69 1.01
CA SER A 38 -6.62 -13.10 2.40
C SER A 38 -5.19 -13.53 2.72
N GLY A 39 -4.55 -14.32 1.85
CA GLY A 39 -3.18 -14.79 2.03
C GLY A 39 -2.16 -13.65 2.11
N THR A 40 -2.30 -12.63 1.26
CA THR A 40 -1.41 -11.45 1.30
C THR A 40 -1.60 -10.64 2.58
N VAL A 41 -2.85 -10.42 3.00
CA VAL A 41 -3.16 -9.70 4.25
C VAL A 41 -2.58 -10.45 5.46
N ASN A 42 -2.76 -11.76 5.52
CA ASN A 42 -2.19 -12.59 6.59
C ASN A 42 -0.66 -12.46 6.62
N GLN A 43 0.00 -12.48 5.46
CA GLN A 43 1.46 -12.32 5.41
C GLN A 43 1.92 -10.95 5.95
N ILE A 44 1.22 -9.86 5.60
CA ILE A 44 1.56 -8.52 6.11
C ILE A 44 1.38 -8.47 7.64
N MET A 45 0.28 -9.03 8.14
CA MET A 45 0.00 -9.06 9.57
C MET A 45 0.97 -9.93 10.38
N MET A 46 1.46 -11.03 9.81
CA MET A 46 2.37 -11.98 10.48
C MET A 46 3.84 -11.56 10.43
N THR A 47 4.17 -10.50 9.70
CA THR A 47 5.54 -9.95 9.59
C THR A 47 5.66 -8.68 10.43
N THR A 48 6.29 -7.62 9.91
CA THR A 48 6.50 -6.36 10.63
C THR A 48 5.22 -5.54 10.78
N ASN A 49 4.17 -5.84 10.01
CA ASN A 49 2.90 -5.11 9.97
C ASN A 49 3.14 -3.59 9.90
N ASN A 50 3.84 -3.17 8.84
CA ASN A 50 4.21 -1.77 8.59
C ASN A 50 3.29 -1.12 7.53
N PRO A 51 3.15 0.22 7.54
CA PRO A 51 2.31 0.94 6.59
C PRO A 51 2.77 0.81 5.13
N GLU A 52 4.07 0.66 4.86
CA GLU A 52 4.63 0.54 3.50
C GLU A 52 4.09 -0.70 2.77
N ASP A 53 4.11 -1.86 3.44
CA ASP A 53 3.65 -3.13 2.89
C ASP A 53 2.15 -3.11 2.64
N TRP A 54 1.39 -2.53 3.59
CA TRP A 54 -0.04 -2.28 3.42
C TRP A 54 -0.31 -1.37 2.21
N LEU A 55 0.35 -0.22 2.13
CA LEU A 55 0.15 0.73 1.04
C LEU A 55 0.52 0.11 -0.32
N CYS A 56 1.63 -0.63 -0.40
CA CYS A 56 2.06 -1.34 -1.60
C CYS A 56 1.00 -2.36 -2.06
N PHE A 57 0.44 -3.13 -1.13
CA PHE A 57 -0.64 -4.08 -1.41
C PHE A 57 -1.92 -3.37 -1.89
N LEU A 58 -2.35 -2.32 -1.20
CA LEU A 58 -3.58 -1.58 -1.51
C LEU A 58 -3.50 -0.91 -2.89
N LEU A 59 -2.36 -0.30 -3.23
CA LEU A 59 -2.15 0.30 -4.55
C LEU A 59 -2.13 -0.75 -5.67
N LYS A 60 -1.58 -1.94 -5.43
CA LYS A 60 -1.65 -3.06 -6.39
C LYS A 60 -3.08 -3.55 -6.59
N LEU A 61 -3.90 -3.55 -5.53
CA LEU A 61 -5.31 -3.90 -5.61
C LEU A 61 -6.11 -2.85 -6.40
N GLU A 62 -5.85 -1.58 -6.15
CA GLU A 62 -6.53 -0.46 -6.81
C GLU A 62 -6.23 -0.40 -8.30
N LYS A 63 -4.99 -0.68 -8.71
CA LYS A 63 -4.57 -0.75 -10.12
C LYS A 63 -5.34 -1.77 -10.98
N LYS A 64 -6.17 -2.63 -10.38
CA LYS A 64 -6.98 -3.61 -11.10
C LYS A 64 -8.23 -3.02 -11.76
N GLY A 65 -8.57 -1.76 -11.50
CA GLY A 65 -9.70 -1.10 -12.14
C GLY A 65 -9.89 0.35 -11.70
N ILE A 66 -11.06 0.90 -11.98
CA ILE A 66 -11.42 2.29 -11.69
C ILE A 66 -12.52 2.27 -10.62
N PRO A 67 -12.23 2.60 -9.34
CA PRO A 67 -13.20 2.48 -8.25
C PRO A 67 -14.48 3.31 -8.45
N GLN A 68 -14.41 4.42 -9.19
CA GLN A 68 -15.57 5.25 -9.51
C GLN A 68 -16.56 4.56 -10.47
N MET A 69 -16.10 3.58 -11.24
CA MET A 69 -16.91 2.89 -12.25
C MET A 69 -17.26 1.45 -11.88
N ASP A 70 -16.63 0.91 -10.83
CA ASP A 70 -16.80 -0.48 -10.39
C ASP A 70 -17.08 -0.52 -8.89
N VAL A 71 -18.38 -0.62 -8.55
CA VAL A 71 -18.87 -0.68 -7.16
C VAL A 71 -18.33 -1.91 -6.41
N SER A 72 -18.10 -3.04 -7.10
CA SER A 72 -17.54 -4.24 -6.47
C SER A 72 -16.09 -4.02 -6.07
N LEU A 73 -15.30 -3.42 -6.97
CA LEU A 73 -13.93 -3.01 -6.67
C LEU A 73 -13.88 -1.98 -5.55
N LEU A 74 -14.75 -0.96 -5.58
CA LEU A 74 -14.83 0.07 -4.54
C LEU A 74 -15.09 -0.54 -3.16
N ASN A 75 -16.13 -1.36 -3.03
CA ASN A 75 -16.46 -2.03 -1.76
C ASN A 75 -15.31 -2.91 -1.26
N ARG A 76 -14.64 -3.63 -2.17
CA ARG A 76 -13.47 -4.44 -1.82
C ARG A 76 -12.29 -3.59 -1.35
N LEU A 77 -12.02 -2.46 -2.00
CA LEU A 77 -10.97 -1.53 -1.58
C LEU A 77 -11.28 -0.97 -0.20
N ILE A 78 -12.49 -0.44 0.02
CA ILE A 78 -12.93 0.09 1.32
C ILE A 78 -12.72 -0.96 2.42
N GLY A 79 -13.12 -2.22 2.18
CA GLY A 79 -12.89 -3.30 3.13
C GLY A 79 -11.41 -3.55 3.45
N ARG A 80 -10.52 -3.51 2.45
CA ARG A 80 -9.07 -3.70 2.66
C ARG A 80 -8.39 -2.51 3.31
N TYR A 81 -8.76 -1.29 2.95
CA TYR A 81 -8.29 -0.08 3.63
C TYR A 81 -8.75 -0.06 5.09
N SER A 82 -10.01 -0.41 5.37
CA SER A 82 -10.52 -0.54 6.73
C SER A 82 -9.69 -1.54 7.56
N GLN A 83 -9.36 -2.71 7.00
CA GLN A 83 -8.48 -3.68 7.65
C GLN A 83 -7.08 -3.11 7.95
N ALA A 84 -6.50 -2.36 7.02
CA ALA A 84 -5.20 -1.71 7.22
C ALA A 84 -5.25 -0.69 8.37
N VAL A 85 -6.29 0.16 8.39
CA VAL A 85 -6.48 1.17 9.45
C VAL A 85 -6.66 0.51 10.82
N THR A 86 -7.40 -0.59 10.91
CA THR A 86 -7.55 -1.35 12.17
C THR A 86 -6.24 -2.03 12.61
N ALA A 87 -5.42 -2.49 11.65
CA ALA A 87 -4.17 -3.20 11.95
C ALA A 87 -2.99 -2.26 12.29
N LEU A 88 -3.08 -0.97 11.96
CA LEU A 88 -2.00 0.01 12.08
C LEU A 88 -2.32 1.03 13.19
N PRO A 89 -1.74 0.90 14.40
CA PRO A 89 -2.00 1.82 15.51
C PRO A 89 -1.45 3.23 15.22
N ALA A 90 -2.31 4.24 15.39
CA ALA A 90 -1.98 5.64 15.11
C ALA A 90 -0.84 6.16 15.99
N GLU A 91 -0.74 5.67 17.24
CA GLU A 91 0.29 6.06 18.20
C GLU A 91 1.70 5.73 17.66
N LYS A 92 1.81 4.66 16.88
CA LYS A 92 3.07 4.22 16.28
C LYS A 92 3.37 4.93 14.96
N TYR A 93 2.35 5.17 14.13
CA TYR A 93 2.53 5.56 12.73
C TYR A 93 2.04 6.98 12.40
N SER A 94 1.65 7.80 13.36
CA SER A 94 1.22 9.21 13.14
C SER A 94 2.22 10.08 12.38
N GLN A 95 3.52 9.75 12.43
CA GLN A 95 4.60 10.45 11.74
C GLN A 95 5.04 9.76 10.43
N ASP A 96 4.37 8.68 10.05
CA ASP A 96 4.66 7.86 8.87
C ASP A 96 3.85 8.35 7.66
N GLU A 97 4.53 8.62 6.55
CA GLU A 97 3.87 9.14 5.34
C GLU A 97 2.99 8.09 4.68
N SER A 98 3.41 6.83 4.67
CA SER A 98 2.65 5.73 4.09
C SER A 98 1.33 5.53 4.87
N TYR A 99 1.38 5.62 6.19
CA TYR A 99 0.17 5.59 7.03
C TYR A 99 -0.77 6.77 6.73
N ALA A 100 -0.23 7.99 6.63
CA ALA A 100 -1.03 9.16 6.28
C ALA A 100 -1.69 9.02 4.89
N ARG A 101 -0.98 8.44 3.91
CA ARG A 101 -1.54 8.12 2.58
C ARG A 101 -2.64 7.07 2.64
N ILE A 102 -2.52 6.06 3.50
CA ILE A 102 -3.57 5.05 3.72
C ILE A 102 -4.84 5.72 4.27
N LEU A 103 -4.72 6.56 5.31
CA LEU A 103 -5.87 7.25 5.90
C LEU A 103 -6.57 8.18 4.91
N VAL A 104 -5.81 9.00 4.18
CA VAL A 104 -6.37 9.93 3.19
C VAL A 104 -7.07 9.15 2.07
N ARG A 105 -6.42 8.13 1.50
CA ARG A 105 -7.03 7.36 0.41
C ARG A 105 -8.28 6.60 0.88
N PHE A 106 -8.29 6.12 2.13
CA PHE A 106 -9.48 5.50 2.72
C PHE A 106 -10.65 6.49 2.80
N ALA A 107 -10.40 7.72 3.26
CA ALA A 107 -11.41 8.78 3.31
C ALA A 107 -11.94 9.16 1.92
N GLU A 108 -11.06 9.28 0.92
CA GLU A 108 -11.44 9.54 -0.47
C GLU A 108 -12.31 8.41 -1.05
N LEU A 109 -11.96 7.15 -0.81
CA LEU A 109 -12.78 6.02 -1.24
C LEU A 109 -14.14 5.99 -0.54
N LYS A 110 -14.18 6.32 0.75
CA LYS A 110 -15.43 6.49 1.49
C LYS A 110 -16.29 7.61 0.91
N ALA A 111 -15.70 8.72 0.47
CA ALA A 111 -16.43 9.82 -0.17
C ALA A 111 -17.08 9.42 -1.52
N LEU A 112 -16.54 8.41 -2.22
CA LEU A 112 -17.19 7.84 -3.41
C LEU A 112 -18.41 6.98 -3.05
N GLN A 113 -18.45 6.40 -1.85
CA GLN A 113 -19.53 5.56 -1.37
C GLN A 113 -20.63 6.36 -0.68
N ASP A 114 -20.24 7.18 0.29
CA ASP A 114 -21.12 8.03 1.08
C ASP A 114 -20.32 9.25 1.61
N PRO A 115 -20.55 10.46 1.07
CA PRO A 115 -19.87 11.66 1.52
C PRO A 115 -20.14 12.01 2.99
N GLU A 116 -21.31 11.70 3.55
CA GLU A 116 -21.60 12.01 4.95
C GLU A 116 -20.74 11.17 5.90
N GLU A 117 -20.59 9.87 5.61
CA GLU A 117 -19.70 8.99 6.37
C GLU A 117 -18.20 9.31 6.17
N ALA A 118 -17.84 9.88 5.02
CA ALA A 118 -16.45 10.16 4.67
C ALA A 118 -15.83 11.28 5.50
N ARG A 119 -16.63 12.25 5.96
CA ARG A 119 -16.16 13.39 6.75
C ARG A 119 -15.45 12.95 8.04
N ASP A 120 -15.98 11.92 8.72
CA ASP A 120 -15.35 11.33 9.91
C ASP A 120 -13.97 10.74 9.61
N GLN A 121 -13.80 10.12 8.43
CA GLN A 121 -12.52 9.55 8.02
C GLN A 121 -11.48 10.63 7.72
N PHE A 122 -11.89 11.74 7.10
CA PHE A 122 -11.00 12.90 6.91
C PHE A 122 -10.61 13.54 8.24
N HIS A 123 -11.54 13.64 9.20
CA HIS A 123 -11.22 14.09 10.55
C HIS A 123 -10.21 13.18 11.25
N LEU A 124 -10.39 11.86 11.15
CA LEU A 124 -9.45 10.87 11.69
C LEU A 124 -8.06 11.01 11.06
N ALA A 125 -7.98 11.13 9.73
CA ALA A 125 -6.74 11.35 9.00
C ALA A 125 -6.03 12.62 9.51
N ARG A 126 -6.77 13.72 9.64
CA ARG A 126 -6.22 15.00 10.11
C ARG A 126 -5.75 14.94 11.57
N LEU A 127 -6.51 14.28 12.44
CA LEU A 127 -6.16 14.12 13.86
C LEU A 127 -4.85 13.34 14.01
N ASN A 128 -4.73 12.22 13.30
CA ASN A 128 -3.61 11.29 13.44
C ASN A 128 -2.37 11.71 12.65
N CYS A 129 -2.52 12.43 11.54
CA CYS A 129 -1.43 12.74 10.60
C CYS A 129 -1.27 14.24 10.33
N LYS A 130 -1.56 15.10 11.33
CA LYS A 130 -1.56 16.57 11.22
C LYS A 130 -0.28 17.23 10.69
N LYS A 131 0.87 16.54 10.72
CA LYS A 131 2.15 17.04 10.20
C LYS A 131 2.16 17.17 8.67
N PHE A 132 1.36 16.36 7.98
CA PHE A 132 1.42 16.27 6.52
C PHE A 132 0.43 17.23 5.87
N ALA A 133 0.93 18.19 5.10
CA ALA A 133 0.11 19.19 4.42
C ALA A 133 -0.95 18.56 3.50
N PHE A 134 -0.61 17.45 2.81
CA PHE A 134 -1.54 16.79 1.89
C PHE A 134 -2.80 16.25 2.59
N VAL A 135 -2.72 15.91 3.88
CA VAL A 135 -3.88 15.46 4.66
C VAL A 135 -4.90 16.59 4.80
N HIS A 136 -4.43 17.81 5.08
CA HIS A 136 -5.30 18.98 5.19
C HIS A 136 -5.84 19.43 3.84
N VAL A 137 -5.01 19.37 2.79
CA VAL A 137 -5.42 19.69 1.42
C VAL A 137 -6.50 18.72 0.94
N ALA A 138 -6.33 17.42 1.15
CA ALA A 138 -7.33 16.43 0.76
C ALA A 138 -8.67 16.67 1.49
N PHE A 139 -8.64 17.00 2.77
CA PHE A 139 -9.87 17.33 3.50
C PHE A 139 -10.52 18.62 2.98
N ALA A 140 -9.74 19.66 2.71
CA ALA A 140 -10.27 20.90 2.12
C ALA A 140 -10.87 20.67 0.72
N GLN A 141 -10.26 19.80 -0.08
CA GLN A 141 -10.79 19.41 -1.39
C GLN A 141 -12.11 18.66 -1.26
N PHE A 142 -12.21 17.74 -0.29
CA PHE A 142 -13.45 17.05 0.01
C PHE A 142 -14.56 18.04 0.40
N GLU A 143 -14.31 18.98 1.32
CA GLU A 143 -15.29 19.99 1.74
C GLU A 143 -15.70 20.93 0.59
N LEU A 144 -14.78 21.26 -0.32
CA LEU A 144 -15.09 22.07 -1.50
C LEU A 144 -15.99 21.35 -2.51
N SER A 145 -15.96 20.01 -2.53
CA SER A 145 -16.74 19.19 -3.46
C SER A 145 -18.15 18.82 -2.97
N GLN A 146 -18.49 19.15 -1.72
CA GLN A 146 -19.83 18.95 -1.17
C GLN A 146 -20.77 20.09 -1.58
#